data_AF-A0A3N5BGE7-F1
#
_entry.id   AF-A0A3N5BGE7-F1
#
_cell.length_a   1.000
_cell.length_b   1.000
_cell.length_c   1.000
_cell.angle_alpha   90.00
_cell.angle_beta   90.00
_cell.angle_gamma   90.00
#
_symmetry.space_group_name_H-M   'P 1'
#
loop_
_entity.id
_entity.type
_entity.pdbx_description
1 polymer ?
#
loop_
_entity_poly.entity_id
_entity_poly.type
_entity_poly.pdbx_seq_one_letter_code
_entity_poly.pdbx_strand_id
1 'polypeptide(L)'
;MIKILFLLLSLIYVVIGLLSIYQSYKFLNIARYIYGTLLLTLSVFIPLNTTSIDSIWLFIITLCLVMNIEITAFKDHHGDRKRLFLLHWFTAFIILIIVLILFIF
;
A
#
# COMPACT_ATOMS: atom_id res chain seq x y z
N MET A 1 14.86 11.68 6.06
CA MET A 1 14.28 12.04 4.75
C MET A 1 13.57 10.86 4.09
N ILE A 2 14.22 9.71 3.89
CA ILE A 2 13.64 8.54 3.20
C ILE A 2 12.36 7.99 3.86
N LYS A 3 12.30 7.96 5.21
CA LYS A 3 11.13 7.52 5.99
C LYS A 3 9.87 8.33 5.66
N ILE A 4 10.00 9.66 5.52
CA ILE A 4 8.89 10.57 5.20
C ILE A 4 8.43 10.36 3.75
N LEU A 5 9.38 10.22 2.82
CA LEU A 5 9.07 9.93 1.41
C LEU A 5 8.31 8.61 1.27
N PHE A 6 8.72 7.58 2.02
CA PHE A 6 8.06 6.28 2.03
C PHE A 6 6.62 6.36 2.54
N LEU A 7 6.41 7.07 3.66
CA LEU A 7 5.07 7.29 4.21
C LEU A 7 4.20 8.05 3.22
N LEU A 8 4.72 9.13 2.63
CA LEU A 8 4.00 9.93 1.64
C LEU A 8 3.58 9.08 0.44
N LEU A 9 4.50 8.27 -0.09
CA LEU A 9 4.22 7.38 -1.21
C LEU A 9 3.17 6.32 -0.86
N SER A 10 3.22 5.77 0.36
CA SER A 10 2.22 4.83 0.86
C SER A 10 0.84 5.46 0.92
N LEU A 11 0.73 6.70 1.42
CA LEU A 11 -0.52 7.45 1.47
C LEU A 11 -1.05 7.78 0.07
N ILE A 12 -0.18 8.20 -0.85
CA ILE A 12 -0.55 8.45 -2.26
C ILE A 12 -1.09 7.16 -2.89
N TYR A 13 -0.42 6.03 -2.68
CA TYR A 13 -0.89 4.74 -3.20
C TYR A 13 -2.27 4.37 -2.64
N VAL A 14 -2.50 4.57 -1.34
CA VAL A 14 -3.84 4.34 -0.73
C VAL A 14 -4.89 5.24 -1.37
N VAL A 15 -4.62 6.54 -1.54
CA VAL A 15 -5.57 7.48 -2.15
C VAL A 15 -5.90 7.08 -3.59
N ILE A 16 -4.89 6.77 -4.40
CA ILE A 16 -5.08 6.32 -5.78
C ILE A 16 -5.81 4.97 -5.82
N GLY A 17 -5.49 4.07 -4.89
CA GLY A 17 -6.16 2.78 -4.72
C GLY A 17 -7.66 2.94 -4.45
N LEU A 18 -8.02 3.75 -3.46
CA LEU A 18 -9.41 4.05 -3.13
C LEU A 18 -10.14 4.72 -4.29
N LEU A 19 -9.51 5.72 -4.93
CA LEU A 19 -10.10 6.37 -6.10
C LEU A 19 -10.34 5.38 -7.24
N SER A 20 -9.39 4.48 -7.51
CA SER A 20 -9.51 3.41 -8.51
C SER A 20 -10.65 2.43 -8.20
N ILE A 21 -10.91 2.14 -6.92
CA ILE A 21 -12.01 1.26 -6.50
C ILE A 21 -13.37 1.94 -6.75
N TYR A 22 -13.52 3.21 -6.35
CA TYR A 22 -14.82 3.91 -6.45
C TYR A 22 -15.09 4.53 -7.83
N GLN A 23 -14.04 4.87 -8.57
CA GLN A 23 -14.12 5.52 -9.87
C GLN A 23 -13.50 4.60 -10.93
N SER A 24 -14.34 4.13 -11.86
CA SER A 24 -13.92 3.17 -12.90
C SER A 24 -13.12 3.79 -14.06
N TYR A 25 -12.35 4.85 -13.81
CA TYR A 25 -11.49 5.45 -14.82
C TYR A 25 -10.26 4.58 -15.05
N LYS A 26 -10.05 4.15 -16.31
CA LYS A 26 -8.88 3.34 -16.70
C LYS A 26 -7.53 3.95 -16.27
N PHE A 27 -7.44 5.28 -16.29
CA PHE A 27 -6.24 6.00 -15.85
C PHE A 27 -5.90 5.74 -14.38
N LEU A 28 -6.88 5.69 -13.48
CA LEU A 28 -6.65 5.42 -12.05
C LEU A 28 -6.16 4.00 -11.81
N ASN A 29 -6.67 3.03 -12.58
CA ASN A 29 -6.19 1.64 -12.51
C ASN A 29 -4.71 1.55 -12.92
N ILE A 30 -4.32 2.24 -13.99
CA ILE A 30 -2.92 2.30 -14.44
C ILE A 30 -2.06 3.00 -13.39
N ALA A 31 -2.50 4.15 -12.87
CA ALA A 31 -1.80 4.87 -11.83
C ALA A 31 -1.59 3.99 -10.59
N ARG A 32 -2.61 3.26 -10.14
CA ARG A 32 -2.51 2.32 -9.01
C ARG A 32 -1.40 1.29 -9.22
N TYR A 33 -1.31 0.67 -10.41
CA TYR A 33 -0.22 -0.26 -10.71
C TYR A 33 1.15 0.42 -10.72
N ILE A 34 1.27 1.62 -11.29
CA ILE A 34 2.54 2.38 -11.31
C ILE A 34 2.98 2.74 -9.88
N TYR A 35 2.09 3.28 -9.05
CA TYR A 35 2.43 3.67 -7.68
C TYR A 35 2.65 2.46 -6.78
N GLY A 36 1.90 1.37 -6.96
CA GLY A 36 2.11 0.12 -6.22
C GLY A 36 3.47 -0.51 -6.54
N THR A 37 3.85 -0.56 -7.81
CA THR A 37 5.18 -1.04 -8.21
C THR A 37 6.30 -0.13 -7.71
N LEU A 38 6.13 1.20 -7.78
CA LEU A 38 7.12 2.15 -7.26
C LEU A 38 7.27 2.05 -5.73
N LEU A 39 6.18 1.80 -5.01
CA LEU A 39 6.22 1.56 -3.57
C LEU A 39 6.96 0.26 -3.23
N LEU A 40 6.68 -0.82 -3.97
CA LEU A 40 7.39 -2.09 -3.80
C LEU A 40 8.88 -1.97 -4.09
N THR A 41 9.27 -1.31 -5.18
CA THR A 41 10.70 -1.12 -5.49
C THR A 41 11.39 -0.33 -4.39
N LEU A 42 10.81 0.78 -3.93
CA LEU A 42 11.36 1.56 -2.82
C LEU A 42 11.48 0.72 -1.54
N SER A 43 10.49 -0.12 -1.24
CA SER A 43 10.51 -1.00 -0.07
C SER A 43 11.57 -2.10 -0.12
N VAL A 44 12.07 -2.46 -1.31
CA VAL A 44 13.21 -3.38 -1.48
C VAL A 44 14.54 -2.65 -1.33
N PHE A 45 14.65 -1.42 -1.84
CA PHE A 45 15.90 -0.65 -1.76
C PHE A 45 16.29 -0.23 -0.33
N ILE A 46 15.31 0.00 0.55
CA ILE A 46 15.57 0.35 1.96
C ILE A 46 16.34 -0.78 2.68
N PRO A 47 15.85 -2.03 2.75
CA PRO A 47 16.56 -3.14 3.40
C PRO A 47 17.93 -3.45 2.81
N LEU A 48 18.10 -3.30 1.49
CA LEU A 48 19.40 -3.51 0.83
C LEU A 48 20.48 -2.55 1.32
N ASN A 49 20.11 -1.38 1.84
CA ASN A 49 21.05 -0.34 2.28
C ASN A 49 21.26 -0.30 3.80
N THR A 50 20.38 -0.92 4.59
CA THR A 50 20.41 -0.82 6.07
C THR A 50 20.57 -2.14 6.82
N THR A 51 20.34 -3.29 6.16
CA THR A 51 20.48 -4.66 6.71
C THR A 51 19.89 -4.89 8.12
N SER A 52 18.83 -4.17 8.48
CA SER A 52 18.14 -4.31 9.77
C SER A 52 16.94 -5.25 9.67
N ILE A 53 16.61 -5.98 10.73
CA ILE A 53 15.43 -6.87 10.77
C ILE A 53 14.14 -6.09 10.48
N ASP A 54 14.04 -4.85 10.96
CA ASP A 54 12.87 -3.98 10.76
C ASP A 54 12.64 -3.62 9.28
N SER A 55 13.72 -3.56 8.50
CA SER A 55 13.63 -3.28 7.07
C SER A 55 13.03 -4.43 6.25
N ILE A 56 13.20 -5.68 6.69
CA ILE A 56 12.53 -6.85 6.09
C ILE A 56 11.03 -6.83 6.44
N TRP A 57 10.69 -6.52 7.69
CA TRP A 57 9.30 -6.37 8.10
C TRP A 57 8.59 -5.24 7.35
N LEU A 58 9.28 -4.12 7.12
CA LEU A 58 8.74 -3.02 6.31
C LEU A 58 8.39 -3.49 4.90
N PHE A 59 9.24 -4.28 4.24
CA PHE A 59 8.95 -4.86 2.93
C PHE A 59 7.71 -5.77 2.96
N ILE A 60 7.65 -6.70 3.91
CA ILE A 60 6.53 -7.65 4.04
C ILE A 60 5.20 -6.90 4.24
N ILE A 61 5.17 -5.93 5.15
CA ILE A 61 3.97 -5.14 5.44
C ILE A 61 3.57 -4.28 4.24
N THR A 62 4.53 -3.77 3.47
CA THR A 62 4.26 -3.03 2.24
C THR A 62 3.65 -3.92 1.17
N LEU A 63 4.14 -5.15 1.03
CA LEU A 63 3.56 -6.14 0.14
C LEU A 63 2.12 -6.48 0.56
N CYS A 64 1.85 -6.59 1.86
CA CYS A 64 0.49 -6.74 2.37
C CYS A 64 -0.40 -5.55 2.01
N LEU A 65 0.10 -4.30 2.10
CA LEU A 65 -0.66 -3.11 1.71
C LEU A 65 -1.08 -3.16 0.24
N VAL A 66 -0.10 -3.44 -0.64
CA VAL A 66 -0.33 -3.53 -2.08
C VAL A 66 -1.34 -4.61 -2.39
N MET A 67 -1.08 -5.84 -1.93
CA MET A 67 -1.99 -6.96 -2.15
C MET A 67 -3.40 -6.70 -1.63
N ASN A 68 -3.54 -6.07 -0.46
CA ASN A 68 -4.85 -5.75 0.10
C ASN A 68 -5.64 -4.78 -0.80
N ILE A 69 -4.99 -3.73 -1.31
CA ILE A 69 -5.61 -2.78 -2.24
C ILE A 69 -5.95 -3.45 -3.58
N GLU A 70 -5.04 -4.28 -4.12
CA GLU A 70 -5.29 -5.06 -5.34
C GLU A 70 -6.49 -6.01 -5.20
N ILE A 71 -6.58 -6.73 -4.08
CA ILE A 71 -7.72 -7.61 -3.77
C ILE A 71 -9.02 -6.81 -3.61
N THR A 72 -8.94 -5.61 -3.01
CA THR A 72 -10.11 -4.73 -2.84
C THR A 72 -10.64 -4.26 -4.18
N ALA A 73 -9.76 -3.79 -5.07
CA ALA A 73 -10.12 -3.41 -6.43
C ALA A 73 -10.67 -4.60 -7.23
N PHE A 74 -10.04 -5.77 -7.12
CA PHE A 74 -10.51 -6.99 -7.77
C PHE A 74 -11.93 -7.38 -7.30
N LYS A 75 -12.20 -7.34 -6.00
CA LYS A 75 -13.52 -7.67 -5.45
C LYS A 75 -14.59 -6.67 -5.86
N ASP A 76 -14.28 -5.37 -5.90
CA ASP A 76 -15.23 -4.37 -6.38
C ASP A 76 -15.58 -4.60 -7.85
N HIS A 77 -14.57 -4.87 -8.70
CA HIS A 77 -14.77 -5.19 -10.12
C HIS A 77 -15.67 -6.42 -10.35
N HIS A 78 -15.71 -7.36 -9.40
CA HIS A 78 -16.58 -8.55 -9.46
C HIS A 78 -17.91 -8.38 -8.70
N GLY A 79 -18.21 -7.18 -8.18
CA GLY A 79 -19.47 -6.86 -7.52
C GLY A 79 -19.59 -7.32 -6.06
N ASP A 80 -18.52 -7.83 -5.43
CA ASP A 80 -18.53 -8.26 -4.02
C ASP A 80 -18.34 -7.07 -3.06
N ARG A 81 -19.28 -6.12 -3.11
CA ARG A 81 -19.21 -4.85 -2.36
C ARG A 81 -19.47 -4.99 -0.86
N LYS A 82 -20.23 -6.01 -0.46
CA LYS A 82 -20.63 -6.24 0.95
C LYS A 82 -19.44 -6.55 1.87
N ARG A 83 -18.33 -7.05 1.31
CA ARG A 83 -17.14 -7.46 2.06
C ARG A 83 -15.97 -6.47 1.95
N LEU A 84 -16.15 -5.34 1.26
CA LEU A 84 -15.10 -4.33 1.09
C LEU A 84 -14.79 -3.58 2.40
N PHE A 85 -15.78 -3.42 3.28
CA PHE A 85 -15.60 -2.73 4.56
C PHE A 85 -14.43 -3.29 5.37
N LEU A 86 -14.32 -4.62 5.47
CA LEU A 86 -13.24 -5.27 6.21
C LEU A 86 -11.86 -4.97 5.59
N LEU A 87 -11.77 -4.92 4.27
CA LEU A 87 -10.53 -4.63 3.55
C LEU A 87 -10.08 -3.17 3.72
N HIS A 88 -11.02 -2.23 3.82
CA HIS A 88 -10.70 -0.83 4.14
C HIS A 88 -10.15 -0.68 5.55
N TRP A 89 -10.76 -1.34 6.55
CA TRP A 89 -10.20 -1.37 7.91
C TRP A 89 -8.83 -2.03 7.96
N PHE A 90 -8.63 -3.09 7.20
CA PHE A 90 -7.33 -3.74 7.10
C PHE A 90 -6.27 -2.81 6.47
N THR A 91 -6.65 -2.02 5.46
CA THR A 91 -5.78 -0.99 4.87
C THR A 91 -5.35 0.05 5.91
N ALA A 92 -6.30 0.56 6.70
CA ALA A 92 -6.00 1.53 7.77
C ALA A 92 -5.06 0.93 8.83
N PHE A 93 -5.29 -0.34 9.20
CA PHE A 93 -4.43 -1.05 10.16
C PHE A 93 -3.01 -1.27 9.62
N ILE A 94 -2.85 -1.63 8.34
CA ILE A 94 -1.54 -1.77 7.71
C ILE A 94 -0.80 -0.43 7.68
N ILE A 95 -1.48 0.67 7.35
CA ILE A 95 -0.87 2.02 7.37
C ILE A 95 -0.41 2.39 8.78
N LEU A 96 -1.19 2.08 9.81
CA LEU A 96 -0.79 2.30 11.20
C LEU A 96 0.51 1.53 11.51
N ILE A 97 0.59 0.25 11.13
CA ILE A 97 1.81 -0.55 11.32
C ILE A 97 3.01 0.06 10.59
N ILE A 98 2.85 0.52 9.35
CA ILE A 98 3.91 1.20 8.59
C ILE A 98 4.41 2.43 9.35
N VAL A 99 3.49 3.24 9.91
CA VAL A 99 3.88 4.41 10.72
C VAL A 99 4.67 3.99 11.96
N LEU A 100 4.23 2.94 12.68
CA LEU A 100 4.95 2.44 13.86
C LEU A 100 6.36 1.97 13.50
N ILE A 101 6.51 1.18 12.43
CA ILE A 101 7.82 0.68 11.96
C ILE A 101 8.73 1.82 11.52
N LEU A 102 8.19 2.90 10.93
CA LEU A 102 9.03 3.99 10.43
C LEU A 102 9.50 4.94 11.54
N PHE A 103 8.68 5.20 12.55
CA PHE A 103 8.93 6.31 13.50
C PHE A 103 9.21 5.87 14.93
N ILE A 104 8.87 4.65 15.32
CA ILE A 104 9.09 4.14 16.67
C ILE A 104 10.21 3.11 16.69
N PHE A 105 10.21 2.21 15.72
CA PHE A 105 11.26 1.23 15.50
C PHE A 105 12.33 1.77 14.51
#